data_AF-A0A2A2N0F3-F1
#
_entry.id   AF-A0A2A2N0F3-F1
#
_cell.length_a   1.000
_cell.length_b   1.000
_cell.length_c   1.000
_cell.angle_alpha   90.00
_cell.angle_beta   90.00
_cell.angle_gamma   90.00
#
_symmetry.space_group_name_H-M   'P 1'
#
loop_
_entity.id
_entity.type
_entity.pdbx_description
1 polymer ?
#
loop_
_entity_poly.entity_id
_entity_poly.type
_entity_poly.pdbx_seq_one_letter_code
_entity_poly.pdbx_strand_id
1 'polypeptide(L)'
;MAIVKSYFIENASVGMKTEFANARSFDLPMDVNQRYCVFKTFVDKKVVYCCWSSGRIENNHPKLTAVGSAALEALCELPNTDKKTLIFQEIKAGKTPVKSKVRKALKKAPRNASICFVGDFDKTLDGNMIPALNVVGVTEL
;
A
#
# COMPACT_ATOMS: atom_id res chain seq x y z
N MET A 1 14.43 -12.27 13.51
CA MET A 1 13.95 -11.16 12.63
C MET A 1 12.92 -11.77 11.69
N ALA A 2 11.71 -11.20 11.56
CA ALA A 2 10.69 -11.80 10.68
C ALA A 2 11.16 -11.79 9.23
N ILE A 3 10.96 -12.89 8.51
CA ILE A 3 11.24 -12.96 7.08
C ILE A 3 10.07 -12.28 6.38
N VAL A 4 10.34 -11.10 5.82
CA VAL A 4 9.37 -10.33 5.02
C VAL A 4 9.80 -10.40 3.57
N LYS A 5 8.89 -10.82 2.69
CA LYS A 5 9.08 -10.81 1.23
C LYS A 5 7.79 -10.30 0.59
N SER A 6 7.89 -9.25 -0.21
CA SER A 6 6.73 -8.66 -0.87
C SER A 6 6.82 -8.83 -2.37
N TYR A 7 5.67 -9.05 -2.99
CA TYR A 7 5.50 -9.09 -4.44
C TYR A 7 4.54 -7.99 -4.83
N PHE A 8 4.94 -7.18 -5.79
CA PHE A 8 4.09 -6.14 -6.37
C PHE A 8 2.97 -6.79 -7.19
N ILE A 9 1.73 -6.39 -6.94
CA ILE A 9 0.56 -6.92 -7.66
C ILE A 9 0.34 -6.05 -8.89
N GLU A 10 0.67 -6.56 -10.08
CA GLU A 10 0.73 -5.73 -11.29
C GLU A 10 -0.62 -5.54 -11.98
N ASN A 11 -1.59 -6.41 -11.70
CA ASN A 11 -2.93 -6.40 -12.28
C ASN A 11 -4.02 -6.03 -11.25
N ALA A 12 -3.66 -5.31 -10.18
CA ALA A 12 -4.65 -4.74 -9.27
C ALA A 12 -5.44 -3.63 -9.98
N SER A 13 -6.77 -3.67 -9.87
CA SER A 13 -7.69 -2.74 -10.55
C SER A 13 -8.39 -1.81 -9.56
N VAL A 14 -8.87 -0.67 -10.06
CA VAL A 14 -9.78 0.22 -9.33
C VAL A 14 -11.03 0.46 -10.18
N GLY A 15 -12.05 1.08 -9.60
CA GLY A 15 -13.24 1.48 -10.35
C GLY A 15 -12.92 2.58 -11.37
N MET A 16 -13.67 2.60 -12.46
CA MET A 16 -13.52 3.53 -13.58
C MET A 16 -13.48 5.01 -13.14
N LYS A 17 -14.26 5.38 -12.11
CA LYS A 17 -14.26 6.75 -11.55
C LYS A 17 -12.89 7.14 -11.00
N THR A 18 -12.21 6.21 -10.33
CA THR A 18 -10.91 6.42 -9.70
C THR A 18 -9.79 6.42 -10.73
N GLU A 19 -9.87 5.55 -11.76
CA GLU A 19 -8.97 5.59 -12.90
C GLU A 19 -8.99 6.96 -13.59
N PHE A 20 -10.18 7.49 -13.89
CA PHE A 20 -10.33 8.81 -14.51
C PHE A 20 -9.84 9.95 -13.62
N ALA A 21 -10.14 9.90 -12.32
CA ALA A 21 -9.71 10.93 -11.38
C ALA A 21 -8.17 11.00 -11.29
N ASN A 22 -7.50 9.85 -11.29
CA ASN A 22 -6.05 9.78 -11.33
C ASN A 22 -5.48 10.25 -12.67
N ALA A 23 -5.98 9.75 -13.79
CA ALA A 23 -5.51 10.16 -15.11
C ALA A 23 -5.55 11.68 -15.26
N ARG A 24 -6.67 12.30 -14.86
CA ARG A 24 -6.84 13.75 -14.86
C ARG A 24 -5.89 14.48 -13.90
N SER A 25 -5.61 13.91 -12.73
CA SER A 25 -4.72 14.54 -11.73
C SER A 25 -3.26 14.60 -12.18
N PHE A 26 -2.87 13.72 -13.10
CA PHE A 26 -1.49 13.60 -13.62
C PHE A 26 -1.37 13.93 -15.11
N ASP A 27 -2.43 14.41 -15.74
CA ASP A 27 -2.51 14.68 -17.19
C ASP A 27 -2.06 13.47 -18.04
N LEU A 28 -2.48 12.27 -17.62
CA LEU A 28 -2.12 11.03 -18.30
C LEU A 28 -3.05 10.78 -19.49
N PRO A 29 -2.52 10.25 -20.61
CA PRO A 29 -3.33 9.69 -21.67
C PRO A 29 -4.26 8.58 -21.16
N MET A 30 -5.45 8.48 -21.75
CA MET A 30 -6.50 7.54 -21.32
C MET A 30 -6.15 6.07 -21.55
N ASP A 31 -5.14 5.79 -22.38
CA ASP A 31 -4.64 4.45 -22.71
C ASP A 31 -3.45 4.02 -21.84
N VAL A 32 -3.00 4.85 -20.90
CA VAL A 32 -1.94 4.47 -19.97
C VAL A 32 -2.44 3.41 -19.01
N ASN A 33 -1.74 2.28 -18.98
CA ASN A 33 -1.94 1.25 -17.97
C ASN A 33 -1.45 1.78 -16.60
N GLN A 34 -2.39 2.22 -15.76
CA GLN A 34 -2.10 2.67 -14.42
C GLN A 34 -1.82 1.49 -13.50
N ARG A 35 -0.77 1.59 -12.70
CA ARG A 35 -0.41 0.57 -11.71
C ARG A 35 -0.44 1.16 -10.31
N TYR A 36 -0.94 0.38 -9.36
CA TYR A 36 -1.15 0.82 -7.98
C TYR A 36 -0.16 0.15 -7.04
N CYS A 37 0.36 0.88 -6.07
CA CYS A 37 1.34 0.40 -5.09
C CYS A 37 0.70 -0.57 -4.08
N VAL A 38 0.32 -1.76 -4.55
CA VAL A 38 -0.32 -2.84 -3.79
C VAL A 38 0.58 -4.08 -3.83
N PHE A 39 0.67 -4.78 -2.71
CA PHE A 39 1.64 -5.85 -2.51
C PHE A 39 1.03 -7.05 -1.79
N LYS A 40 1.40 -8.24 -2.27
CA LYS A 40 1.23 -9.50 -1.53
C LYS A 40 2.47 -9.75 -0.70
N THR A 41 2.33 -9.68 0.62
CA THR A 41 3.46 -9.72 1.55
C THR A 41 3.44 -11.00 2.38
N PHE A 42 4.50 -11.80 2.24
CA PHE A 42 4.75 -12.96 3.08
C PHE A 42 5.49 -12.52 4.34
N VAL A 43 4.93 -12.85 5.50
CA VAL A 43 5.49 -12.54 6.82
C VAL A 43 5.56 -13.86 7.59
N ASP A 44 6.77 -14.41 7.73
CA ASP A 44 6.99 -15.73 8.32
C ASP A 44 6.11 -16.82 7.64
N LYS A 45 5.04 -17.29 8.30
CA LYS A 45 4.13 -18.35 7.79
C LYS A 45 2.76 -17.82 7.33
N LYS A 46 2.56 -16.51 7.24
CA LYS A 46 1.27 -15.89 6.84
C LYS A 46 1.45 -14.92 5.67
N VAL A 47 0.34 -14.68 4.98
CA VAL A 47 0.21 -13.65 3.96
C VAL A 47 -0.53 -12.46 4.56
N VAL A 48 -0.11 -11.26 4.20
CA VAL A 48 -0.75 -9.98 4.48
C VAL A 48 -0.74 -9.19 3.17
N TYR A 49 -1.83 -8.50 2.86
CA TYR A 49 -1.89 -7.60 1.71
C TYR A 49 -1.71 -6.17 2.19
N CYS A 50 -0.96 -5.37 1.45
CA CYS A 50 -0.79 -3.98 1.84
C CYS A 50 -0.65 -3.06 0.64
N CYS A 51 -1.06 -1.81 0.82
CA CYS A 51 -0.75 -0.75 -0.13
C CYS A 51 0.13 0.32 0.51
N TRP A 52 0.91 1.01 -0.34
CA TRP A 52 1.66 2.20 0.01
C TRP A 52 0.91 3.42 -0.51
N SER A 53 0.23 4.13 0.38
CA SER A 53 -0.69 5.20 0.04
C SER A 53 -0.10 6.57 0.39
N SER A 54 -0.03 7.44 -0.61
CA SER A 54 0.33 8.85 -0.41
C SER A 54 -0.78 9.58 0.36
N GLY A 55 -0.42 10.23 1.47
CA GLY A 55 -1.37 10.94 2.34
C GLY A 55 -0.83 11.15 3.74
N ARG A 56 -1.73 11.50 4.66
CA ARG A 56 -1.42 11.66 6.09
C ARG A 56 -2.61 11.27 6.96
N ILE A 57 -2.37 10.97 8.23
CA ILE A 57 -3.47 10.82 9.18
C ILE A 57 -3.69 12.16 9.90
N GLU A 58 -4.90 12.72 9.75
CA GLU A 58 -5.37 13.92 10.44
C GLU A 58 -6.55 13.52 11.33
N ASN A 59 -6.53 13.89 12.62
CA ASN A 59 -7.61 13.60 13.57
C ASN A 59 -8.04 12.12 13.61
N ASN A 60 -7.08 11.19 13.57
CA ASN A 60 -7.30 9.73 13.47
C ASN A 60 -7.99 9.24 12.17
N HIS A 61 -8.14 10.10 11.16
CA HIS A 61 -8.69 9.72 9.86
C HIS A 61 -7.63 9.83 8.76
N PRO A 62 -7.54 8.85 7.83
CA PRO A 62 -6.65 8.95 6.69
C PRO A 62 -7.16 10.01 5.71
N LYS A 63 -6.30 10.98 5.39
CA LYS A 63 -6.52 11.97 4.34
C LYS A 63 -5.54 11.69 3.22
N LEU A 64 -6.05 11.03 2.18
CA LEU A 64 -5.26 10.50 1.08
C LEU A 64 -5.26 11.47 -0.11
N THR A 65 -4.18 11.44 -0.89
CA THR A 65 -4.17 12.06 -2.22
C THR A 65 -4.99 11.21 -3.20
N ALA A 66 -5.17 11.66 -4.44
CA ALA A 66 -5.84 10.86 -5.47
C ALA A 66 -5.14 9.49 -5.67
N VAL A 67 -3.80 9.50 -5.80
CA VAL A 67 -2.99 8.27 -5.91
C VAL A 67 -3.12 7.39 -4.68
N GLY A 68 -3.08 8.00 -3.48
CA GLY A 68 -3.24 7.24 -2.24
C GLY A 68 -4.61 6.56 -2.14
N SER A 69 -5.66 7.29 -2.53
CA SER A 69 -7.03 6.76 -2.55
C SER A 69 -7.15 5.60 -3.53
N ALA A 70 -6.54 5.70 -4.71
CA ALA A 70 -6.53 4.61 -5.68
C ALA A 70 -5.73 3.39 -5.20
N ALA A 71 -4.60 3.59 -4.52
CA ALA A 71 -3.84 2.48 -3.92
C ALA A 71 -4.63 1.77 -2.81
N LEU A 72 -5.40 2.52 -2.02
CA LEU A 72 -6.33 1.94 -1.03
C LEU A 72 -7.47 1.19 -1.70
N GLU A 73 -8.09 1.77 -2.72
CA GLU A 73 -9.19 1.13 -3.47
C GLU A 73 -8.73 -0.18 -4.10
N ALA A 74 -7.59 -0.17 -4.79
CA ALA A 74 -6.99 -1.36 -5.38
C ALA A 74 -6.71 -2.47 -4.35
N LEU A 75 -6.33 -2.09 -3.12
CA LEU A 75 -6.18 -3.04 -2.00
C LEU A 75 -7.53 -3.64 -1.55
N CYS A 76 -8.59 -2.83 -1.51
CA CYS A 76 -9.93 -3.25 -1.10
C CYS A 76 -10.62 -4.15 -2.14
N GLU A 77 -10.28 -3.99 -3.42
CA GLU A 77 -10.82 -4.82 -4.51
C GLU A 77 -10.14 -6.19 -4.63
N LEU A 78 -9.03 -6.43 -3.94
CA LEU A 78 -8.35 -7.74 -3.99
C LEU A 78 -9.26 -8.88 -3.48
N PRO A 79 -9.40 -9.99 -4.22
CA PRO A 79 -10.32 -11.08 -3.88
C PRO A 79 -9.88 -11.89 -2.66
N ASN A 80 -8.56 -11.98 -2.42
CA ASN A 80 -7.96 -12.86 -1.42
C ASN A 80 -7.74 -12.17 -0.05
N THR A 81 -8.36 -11.01 0.18
CA THR A 81 -8.23 -10.24 1.43
C THR A 81 -9.37 -10.54 2.40
N ASP A 82 -9.08 -10.46 3.70
CA ASP A 82 -10.13 -10.36 4.71
C ASP A 82 -10.73 -8.96 4.69
N LYS A 83 -11.88 -8.81 4.02
CA LYS A 83 -12.60 -7.54 3.89
C LYS A 83 -13.04 -6.94 5.22
N LYS A 84 -13.01 -7.72 6.33
CA LYS A 84 -13.35 -7.22 7.67
C LYS A 84 -12.15 -6.60 8.39
N THR A 85 -10.94 -6.84 7.92
CA THR A 85 -9.71 -6.40 8.60
C THR A 85 -8.88 -5.47 7.72
N LEU A 86 -9.27 -4.19 7.69
CA LEU A 86 -8.49 -3.10 7.12
C LEU A 86 -7.80 -2.29 8.23
N ILE A 87 -6.47 -2.23 8.20
CA ILE A 87 -5.64 -1.54 9.18
C ILE A 87 -5.00 -0.33 8.51
N PHE A 88 -5.25 0.86 9.04
CA PHE A 88 -4.49 2.06 8.66
C PHE A 88 -3.26 2.20 9.55
N GLN A 89 -2.08 2.29 8.94
CA GLN A 89 -0.83 2.48 9.66
C GLN A 89 -0.11 3.71 9.12
N GLU A 90 -0.02 4.75 9.93
CA GLU A 90 0.77 5.92 9.57
C GLU A 90 2.28 5.59 9.55
N ILE A 91 2.97 6.02 8.49
CA ILE A 91 4.42 5.98 8.37
C ILE A 91 4.93 7.42 8.25
N LYS A 92 5.88 7.77 9.11
CA LYS A 92 6.61 9.04 9.09
C LYS A 92 8.08 8.78 9.33
N ALA A 93 8.96 9.59 8.73
CA ALA A 93 10.37 9.63 9.10
C ALA A 93 10.51 10.04 10.59
N GLY A 94 11.58 9.61 11.24
CA GLY A 94 11.85 9.93 12.64
C GLY A 94 12.84 8.96 13.28
N LYS A 95 12.95 9.01 14.62
CA LYS A 95 13.92 8.22 15.38
C LYS A 95 13.85 6.71 15.10
N THR A 96 12.65 6.18 14.92
CA THR A 96 12.47 4.77 14.53
C THR A 96 12.48 4.65 13.00
N PRO A 97 13.37 3.82 12.43
CA PRO A 97 13.43 3.62 10.98
C PRO A 97 12.09 3.13 10.39
N VAL A 98 11.76 3.62 9.20
CA VAL A 98 10.54 3.27 8.45
C VAL A 98 10.40 1.76 8.29
N LYS A 99 11.48 1.10 7.87
CA LYS A 99 11.57 -0.36 7.74
C LYS A 99 11.14 -1.10 9.02
N SER A 100 11.56 -0.61 10.19
CA SER A 100 11.21 -1.23 11.48
C SER A 100 9.73 -1.05 11.81
N LYS A 101 9.14 0.12 11.50
CA LYS A 101 7.70 0.39 11.68
C LYS A 101 6.85 -0.53 10.81
N VAL A 102 7.18 -0.61 9.51
CA VAL A 102 6.49 -1.46 8.53
C VAL A 102 6.52 -2.92 8.94
N ARG A 103 7.71 -3.45 9.28
CA ARG A 103 7.86 -4.85 9.72
C ARG A 103 7.09 -5.15 11.01
N LYS A 104 7.03 -4.20 11.94
CA LYS A 104 6.26 -4.35 13.18
C LYS A 104 4.76 -4.42 12.90
N ALA A 105 4.24 -3.59 12.01
CA ALA A 105 2.84 -3.61 11.60
C ALA A 105 2.47 -4.92 10.89
N LEU A 106 3.26 -5.33 9.89
CA LEU A 106 3.12 -6.60 9.17
C LEU A 106 3.12 -7.82 10.11
N LYS A 107 4.00 -7.82 11.12
CA LYS A 107 4.06 -8.91 12.10
C LYS A 107 2.80 -8.97 12.97
N LYS A 108 2.23 -7.83 13.34
CA LYS A 108 1.02 -7.75 14.20
C LYS A 108 -0.27 -8.11 13.48
N ALA A 109 -0.38 -7.78 12.19
CA ALA A 109 -1.62 -8.00 11.43
C ALA A 109 -1.98 -9.50 11.33
N PRO A 110 -3.26 -9.88 11.38
CA PRO A 110 -3.66 -11.28 11.21
C PRO A 110 -3.40 -11.77 9.78
N ARG A 111 -3.53 -13.09 9.57
CA ARG A 111 -3.42 -13.70 8.23
C ARG A 111 -4.50 -13.09 7.31
N ASN A 112 -4.14 -12.82 6.06
CA ASN A 112 -4.97 -12.24 5.00
C ASN A 112 -5.50 -10.83 5.30
N ALA A 113 -5.02 -10.17 6.35
CA ALA A 113 -5.38 -8.78 6.62
C ALA A 113 -4.92 -7.84 5.51
N SER A 114 -5.62 -6.72 5.39
CA SER A 114 -5.25 -5.60 4.54
C SER A 114 -4.66 -4.47 5.37
N ILE A 115 -3.47 -3.98 5.02
CA ILE A 115 -2.84 -2.83 5.67
C ILE A 115 -2.68 -1.70 4.65
N CYS A 116 -3.30 -0.54 4.91
CA CYS A 116 -3.00 0.68 4.19
C CYS A 116 -1.92 1.45 4.95
N PHE A 117 -0.71 1.47 4.41
CA PHE A 117 0.36 2.32 4.93
C PHE A 117 0.15 3.74 4.41
N VAL A 118 -0.13 4.68 5.32
CA VAL A 118 -0.42 6.08 4.98
C VAL A 118 0.81 6.92 5.30
N GLY A 119 1.34 7.62 4.31
CA GLY A 119 2.46 8.53 4.53
C GLY A 119 2.89 9.24 3.26
N ASP A 120 4.07 9.84 3.31
CA ASP A 120 4.74 10.41 2.13
C ASP A 120 4.04 11.60 1.45
N PHE A 121 3.24 12.35 2.21
CA PHE A 121 2.63 13.58 1.71
C PHE A 121 3.69 14.61 1.27
N ASP A 122 4.80 14.70 2.01
CA ASP A 122 5.90 15.66 1.77
C ASP A 122 7.12 15.04 1.06
N LYS A 123 6.97 13.87 0.40
CA LYS A 123 8.07 13.12 -0.25
C LYS A 123 9.22 12.70 0.66
N THR A 124 8.98 12.67 1.97
CA THR A 124 10.01 12.34 2.98
C THR A 124 10.27 10.83 3.10
N LEU A 125 9.47 10.00 2.44
CA LEU A 125 9.60 8.55 2.43
C LEU A 125 10.02 8.01 1.05
N ASP A 126 10.36 8.87 0.10
CA ASP A 126 10.88 8.48 -1.20
C ASP A 126 12.01 7.45 -1.05
N GLY A 127 11.93 6.37 -1.85
CA GLY A 127 12.88 5.26 -1.81
C GLY A 127 12.78 4.32 -0.60
N ASN A 128 11.90 4.57 0.39
CA ASN A 128 11.77 3.70 1.56
C ASN A 128 10.83 2.50 1.34
N MET A 129 9.90 2.58 0.38
CA MET A 129 8.88 1.55 0.14
C MET A 129 9.53 0.18 -0.17
N ILE A 130 10.34 0.10 -1.22
CA ILE A 130 11.02 -1.13 -1.67
C ILE A 130 11.84 -1.78 -0.55
N PRO A 131 12.75 -1.09 0.16
CA PRO A 131 13.54 -1.70 1.23
C PRO A 131 12.74 -1.99 2.51
N ALA A 132 11.66 -1.26 2.80
CA ALA A 132 10.82 -1.52 3.96
C ALA A 132 10.00 -2.79 3.80
N LEU A 133 9.42 -2.99 2.62
CA LEU A 133 8.63 -4.15 2.25
C LEU A 133 9.47 -5.34 1.78
N ASN A 134 10.76 -5.13 1.48
CA ASN A 134 11.60 -6.15 0.83
C ASN A 134 10.91 -6.70 -0.42
N VAL A 135 10.63 -5.82 -1.38
CA VAL A 135 10.00 -6.19 -2.64
C VAL A 135 10.99 -7.00 -3.47
N VAL A 136 10.63 -8.22 -3.82
CA VAL A 136 11.52 -9.20 -4.48
C VAL A 136 11.07 -9.58 -5.89
N GLY A 137 9.89 -9.12 -6.32
CA GLY A 137 9.36 -9.42 -7.65
C GLY A 137 7.94 -8.89 -7.84
N VAL A 138 7.33 -9.35 -8.93
CA VAL A 138 5.94 -9.09 -9.31
C VAL A 138 5.11 -10.37 -9.17
N THR A 139 3.80 -10.22 -9.04
CA THR A 139 2.82 -11.30 -9.04
C THR A 139 1.51 -10.78 -9.63
N GLU A 140 0.71 -11.71 -10.11
CA GLU A 140 -0.70 -11.47 -10.43
C GLU A 140 -1.59 -11.97 -9.27
N LEU A 141 -2.86 -11.54 -9.26
CA LEU A 141 -3.89 -11.91 -8.28
C LEU A 141 -4.14 -13.41 -8.13
#